data_AF-A0A9E0VKY9-F1
#
_entry.id   AF-A0A9E0VKY9-F1
#
_cell.length_a   1.000
_cell.length_b   1.000
_cell.length_c   1.000
_cell.angle_alpha   90.00
_cell.angle_beta   90.00
_cell.angle_gamma   90.00
#
_symmetry.space_group_name_H-M   'P 1'
#
loop_
_entity.id
_entity.type
_entity.pdbx_description
1 polymer ?
#
loop_
_entity_poly.entity_id
_entity_poly.type
_entity_poly.pdbx_seq_one_letter_code
_entity_poly.pdbx_strand_id
1 'polypeptide(L)'
;MTEGVGFVAIALSVLLSTLRVSVPLVFAAMGGILSERSGVINIALEGLMLVGAFAAATAAALTHSPWIGAGFGILAGIALAAIYAVFVIQFRADQIVAGTAINLFAFGVTPLLTKAYFDSTGATPSLELHERFGNQPLYLALFAVVAIALWFRHSRLGLWVGFAGEHPEALSTAGIRVRAVRWFGVLAAGALAGLGGATLSIFLSSSFSRGMTAGRGFMALAALIFGKWRPIPTLFACLFFGLTDAIQIRLQGVPIFGDQPIPVQFIQILPYVFTVLVLAGFMGKSRPPRALGSPWLGVLLSVFLGGAFFFAPGCDFSGVKSNLGLEAPTAVPAKSVGAPADELRSPAARKSREHAELLAEAIRVVFGREPRDPGLFAEYHASMNQGASLEGILNGLLHSAAYREFEAKSPTASATARAFFVDELVRIQDGLVSTGNRPFLLTDASPSPLPKIEMPDAPSRLVQASPAWKYDRKTAAATYAKAFAKSSAPILRRVLVEAVEARVDGFPGPASPEFGEWYAESAARLANAGVDFGMPERNRKEAAYFRAMYDGLVKSRSPAEVRDRILWECLNRYLRVLNHLDANSKEKSG
;
A
#
# COMPACT_ATOMS: atom_id res chain seq x y z
N MET A 1 -57.02 18.50 -10.24
CA MET A 1 -55.88 19.29 -10.77
C MET A 1 -54.88 19.73 -9.68
N THR A 2 -55.21 19.62 -8.38
CA THR A 2 -54.33 19.97 -7.25
C THR A 2 -53.27 18.90 -6.92
N GLU A 3 -53.53 17.61 -7.15
CA GLU A 3 -52.54 16.55 -6.87
C GLU A 3 -51.34 16.53 -7.84
N GLY A 4 -51.57 16.87 -9.12
CA GLY A 4 -50.50 16.95 -10.12
C GLY A 4 -49.51 18.09 -9.88
N VAL A 5 -49.98 19.21 -9.31
CA VAL A 5 -49.13 20.34 -8.92
C VAL A 5 -48.26 19.98 -7.71
N GLY A 6 -48.78 19.18 -6.77
CA GLY A 6 -48.04 18.69 -5.61
C GLY A 6 -46.90 17.75 -6.00
N PHE A 7 -47.16 16.75 -6.85
CA PHE A 7 -46.11 15.81 -7.30
C PHE A 7 -45.00 16.51 -8.09
N VAL A 8 -45.36 17.39 -9.03
CA VAL A 8 -44.39 18.14 -9.84
C VAL A 8 -43.56 19.09 -8.96
N ALA A 9 -44.18 19.76 -7.98
CA ALA A 9 -43.46 20.61 -7.02
C ALA A 9 -42.49 19.80 -6.16
N ILE A 10 -42.89 18.62 -5.68
CA ILE A 10 -42.02 17.72 -4.92
C ILE A 10 -40.85 17.26 -5.79
N ALA A 11 -41.11 16.77 -7.01
CA ALA A 11 -40.09 16.31 -7.94
C ALA A 11 -39.09 17.42 -8.28
N LEU A 12 -39.57 18.63 -8.58
CA LEU A 12 -38.71 19.79 -8.85
C LEU A 12 -37.88 20.17 -7.61
N SER A 13 -38.48 20.13 -6.42
CA SER A 13 -37.78 20.44 -5.17
C SER A 13 -36.68 19.41 -4.84
N VAL A 14 -36.91 18.13 -5.14
CA VAL A 14 -35.92 17.06 -5.01
C VAL A 14 -34.80 17.25 -6.02
N LEU A 15 -35.12 17.60 -7.27
CA LEU A 15 -34.13 17.85 -8.30
C LEU A 15 -33.22 19.04 -7.94
N LEU A 16 -33.79 20.15 -7.48
CA LEU A 16 -33.03 21.32 -7.03
C LEU A 16 -32.17 21.00 -5.81
N SER A 17 -32.70 20.24 -4.84
CA SER A 17 -31.93 19.76 -3.69
C SER A 17 -30.77 18.83 -4.12
N THR A 18 -31.01 17.94 -5.09
CA THR A 18 -30.01 17.03 -5.64
C THR A 18 -28.81 17.79 -6.20
N LEU A 19 -29.09 18.79 -7.05
CA LEU A 19 -28.04 19.63 -7.64
C LEU A 19 -27.21 20.31 -6.56
N ARG A 20 -27.86 20.93 -5.56
CA ARG A 20 -27.16 21.63 -4.48
C ARG A 20 -26.30 20.71 -3.62
N VAL A 21 -26.85 19.58 -3.16
CA VAL A 21 -26.14 18.67 -2.24
C VAL A 21 -25.02 17.90 -2.94
N SER A 22 -25.11 17.72 -4.26
CA SER A 22 -24.03 17.09 -5.05
C SER A 22 -22.78 17.95 -5.21
N VAL A 23 -22.86 19.28 -5.11
CA VAL A 23 -21.74 20.22 -5.32
C VAL A 23 -20.47 19.87 -4.53
N PRO A 24 -20.51 19.71 -3.19
CA PRO A 24 -19.32 19.34 -2.42
C PRO A 24 -18.74 17.99 -2.84
N LEU A 25 -19.59 17.02 -3.19
CA LEU A 25 -19.18 15.69 -3.66
C LEU A 25 -18.46 15.79 -5.00
N VAL A 26 -18.96 16.62 -5.93
CA VAL A 26 -18.34 16.83 -7.24
C VAL A 26 -16.95 17.41 -7.10
N PHE A 27 -16.76 18.45 -6.27
CA PHE A 27 -15.44 19.04 -6.06
C PHE A 27 -14.46 18.04 -5.46
N ALA A 28 -14.85 17.33 -4.39
CA ALA A 28 -14.01 16.32 -3.76
C ALA A 28 -13.67 15.17 -4.73
N ALA A 29 -14.64 14.68 -5.51
CA ALA A 29 -14.43 13.59 -6.45
C ALA A 29 -13.55 13.99 -7.63
N MET A 30 -13.71 15.21 -8.16
CA MET A 30 -12.82 15.76 -9.19
C MET A 30 -11.38 15.88 -8.68
N GLY A 31 -11.20 16.32 -7.43
CA GLY A 31 -9.90 16.32 -6.76
C GLY A 31 -9.32 14.91 -6.63
N GLY A 32 -10.13 13.96 -6.17
CA GLY A 32 -9.75 12.55 -6.06
C GLY A 32 -9.29 11.96 -7.40
N ILE A 33 -9.97 12.25 -8.51
CA ILE A 33 -9.55 11.81 -9.85
C ILE A 33 -8.13 12.28 -10.17
N LEU A 34 -7.79 13.54 -9.87
CA LEU A 34 -6.46 14.09 -10.17
C LEU A 34 -5.36 13.40 -9.35
N SER A 35 -5.59 13.15 -8.07
CA SER A 35 -4.65 12.44 -7.21
C SER A 35 -4.50 10.97 -7.63
N GLU A 36 -5.62 10.26 -7.79
CA GLU A 36 -5.60 8.83 -8.04
C GLU A 36 -5.10 8.49 -9.44
N ARG A 37 -5.45 9.29 -10.45
CA ARG A 37 -4.86 9.11 -11.78
C ARG A 37 -3.36 9.33 -11.79
N SER A 38 -2.82 10.16 -10.88
CA SER A 38 -1.36 10.31 -10.74
C SER A 38 -0.67 9.13 -10.05
N GLY A 39 -1.44 8.20 -9.48
CA GLY A 39 -0.93 7.03 -8.75
C GLY A 39 -0.93 7.18 -7.22
N VAL A 40 -1.63 8.18 -6.67
CA VAL A 40 -1.76 8.38 -5.22
C VAL A 40 -3.22 8.29 -4.80
N ILE A 41 -3.58 7.22 -4.09
CA ILE A 41 -4.86 7.04 -3.39
C ILE A 41 -5.01 8.18 -2.40
N ASN A 42 -6.15 8.88 -2.39
CA ASN A 42 -6.36 10.01 -1.49
C ASN A 42 -7.52 9.74 -0.53
N ILE A 43 -7.29 8.89 0.47
CA ILE A 43 -8.27 8.66 1.55
C ILE A 43 -8.43 9.90 2.44
N ALA A 44 -7.47 10.84 2.39
CA ALA A 44 -7.50 12.08 3.17
C ALA A 44 -8.57 13.09 2.73
N LEU A 45 -9.33 12.84 1.64
CA LEU A 45 -10.35 13.77 1.12
C LEU A 45 -11.35 14.24 2.18
N GLU A 46 -11.73 13.37 3.11
CA GLU A 46 -12.63 13.73 4.22
C GLU A 46 -12.03 14.83 5.12
N GLY A 47 -10.78 14.66 5.55
CA GLY A 47 -10.07 15.62 6.39
C GLY A 47 -9.74 16.92 5.65
N LEU A 48 -9.39 16.83 4.36
CA LEU A 48 -9.15 17.98 3.49
C LEU A 48 -10.42 18.84 3.35
N MET A 49 -11.57 18.22 3.14
CA MET A 49 -12.87 18.92 3.14
C MET A 49 -13.17 19.53 4.51
N LEU A 50 -12.92 18.81 5.61
CA LEU A 50 -13.28 19.28 6.95
C LEU A 50 -12.48 20.51 7.36
N VAL A 51 -11.16 20.50 7.13
CA VAL A 51 -10.29 21.65 7.40
C VAL A 51 -10.61 22.81 6.45
N GLY A 52 -10.89 22.52 5.18
CA GLY A 52 -11.34 23.53 4.22
C GLY A 52 -12.65 24.21 4.64
N ALA A 53 -13.62 23.44 5.14
CA ALA A 53 -14.90 23.95 5.63
C ALA A 53 -14.74 24.88 6.84
N PHE A 54 -13.89 24.49 7.79
CA PHE A 54 -13.57 25.31 8.97
C PHE A 54 -12.86 26.61 8.58
N ALA A 55 -11.80 26.52 7.79
CA ALA A 55 -11.02 27.68 7.36
C ALA A 55 -11.88 28.67 6.57
N ALA A 56 -12.74 28.15 5.69
CA ALA A 56 -13.64 28.96 4.90
C ALA A 56 -14.67 29.69 5.76
N ALA A 57 -15.35 28.98 6.67
CA ALA A 57 -16.32 29.59 7.57
C ALA A 57 -15.70 30.66 8.47
N THR A 58 -14.52 30.37 9.02
CA THR A 58 -13.76 31.28 9.87
C THR A 58 -13.38 32.56 9.11
N ALA A 59 -12.80 32.42 7.91
CA ALA A 59 -12.42 33.57 7.09
C ALA A 59 -13.63 34.36 6.60
N ALA A 60 -14.72 33.69 6.19
CA ALA A 60 -15.95 34.36 5.80
C ALA A 60 -16.56 35.16 6.96
N ALA A 61 -16.57 34.60 8.18
CA ALA A 61 -17.09 35.28 9.37
C ALA A 61 -16.25 36.51 9.77
N LEU A 62 -14.95 36.49 9.52
CA LEU A 62 -14.05 37.61 9.84
C LEU A 62 -13.99 38.69 8.75
N THR A 63 -14.17 38.30 7.47
CA THR A 63 -13.99 39.20 6.32
C THR A 63 -15.30 39.60 5.65
N HIS A 64 -16.43 39.04 6.11
CA HIS A 64 -17.76 39.23 5.55
C HIS A 64 -17.86 38.95 4.05
N SER A 65 -17.00 38.04 3.54
CA SER A 65 -16.90 37.73 2.11
C SER A 65 -16.83 36.23 1.81
N PRO A 66 -17.77 35.67 1.02
CA PRO A 66 -17.79 34.24 0.71
C PRO A 66 -16.60 33.82 -0.17
N TRP A 67 -16.11 34.72 -1.03
CA TRP A 67 -15.00 34.45 -1.94
C TRP A 67 -13.66 34.37 -1.20
N ILE A 68 -13.44 35.27 -0.23
CA ILE A 68 -12.25 35.22 0.62
C ILE A 68 -12.30 33.96 1.48
N GLY A 69 -13.47 33.64 2.05
CA GLY A 69 -13.70 32.37 2.73
C GLY A 69 -13.32 31.15 1.88
N ALA A 70 -13.86 31.05 0.67
CA ALA A 70 -13.49 29.97 -0.26
C ALA A 70 -11.99 29.91 -0.56
N GLY A 71 -11.34 31.07 -0.74
CA GLY A 71 -9.89 31.16 -0.92
C GLY A 71 -9.10 30.57 0.25
N PHE A 72 -9.46 30.91 1.48
CA PHE A 72 -8.85 30.32 2.68
C PHE A 72 -9.16 28.82 2.82
N GLY A 73 -10.35 28.37 2.45
CA GLY A 73 -10.70 26.95 2.38
C GLY A 73 -9.82 26.17 1.41
N ILE A 74 -9.58 26.72 0.21
CA ILE A 74 -8.66 26.16 -0.78
C ILE A 74 -7.23 26.10 -0.24
N LEU A 75 -6.73 27.20 0.33
CA LEU A 75 -5.36 27.26 0.87
C LEU A 75 -5.15 26.26 2.01
N ALA A 76 -6.12 26.13 2.93
CA ALA A 76 -6.05 25.17 4.02
C ALA A 76 -6.08 23.72 3.50
N GLY A 77 -6.91 23.43 2.49
CA GLY A 77 -6.92 22.13 1.81
C GLY A 77 -5.60 21.82 1.12
N ILE A 78 -5.00 22.79 0.41
CA ILE A 78 -3.66 22.64 -0.20
C ILE A 78 -2.59 22.39 0.86
N ALA A 79 -2.60 23.15 1.96
CA ALA A 79 -1.62 23.01 3.04
C ALA A 79 -1.67 21.61 3.67
N LEU A 80 -2.86 21.12 3.98
CA LEU A 80 -3.02 19.78 4.56
C LEU A 80 -2.71 18.68 3.53
N ALA A 81 -3.05 18.87 2.26
CA ALA A 81 -2.67 17.95 1.19
C ALA A 81 -1.16 17.93 0.95
N ALA A 82 -0.46 19.05 1.16
CA ALA A 82 1.00 19.10 1.09
C ALA A 82 1.64 18.26 2.19
N ILE A 83 1.13 18.35 3.43
CA ILE A 83 1.56 17.50 4.54
C ILE A 83 1.35 16.03 4.17
N TYR A 84 0.16 15.68 3.69
CA TYR A 84 -0.13 14.32 3.22
C TYR A 84 0.84 13.86 2.13
N ALA A 85 1.08 14.68 1.11
CA ALA A 85 2.00 14.41 0.01
C ALA A 85 3.44 14.18 0.48
N VAL A 86 3.94 14.89 1.51
CA VAL A 86 5.26 14.60 2.10
C VAL A 86 5.32 13.16 2.58
N PHE A 87 4.35 12.71 3.36
CA PHE A 87 4.35 11.36 3.91
C PHE A 87 4.28 10.27 2.83
N VAL A 88 3.36 10.42 1.87
CA VAL A 88 3.13 9.35 0.89
C VAL A 88 4.08 9.38 -0.31
N ILE A 89 4.56 10.56 -0.72
CA ILE A 89 5.45 10.70 -1.87
C ILE A 89 6.92 10.67 -1.45
N GLN A 90 7.30 11.39 -0.39
CA GLN A 90 8.70 11.49 0.03
C GLN A 90 9.09 10.38 0.99
N PHE A 91 8.28 10.14 2.02
CA PHE A 91 8.55 9.09 3.01
C PHE A 91 7.99 7.72 2.62
N ARG A 92 7.29 7.63 1.48
CA ARG A 92 6.76 6.37 0.93
C ARG A 92 5.87 5.62 1.94
N ALA A 93 5.20 6.37 2.81
CA ALA A 93 4.26 5.81 3.78
C ALA A 93 3.08 5.16 3.04
N ASP A 94 2.48 4.15 3.68
CA ASP A 94 1.24 3.56 3.20
C ASP A 94 0.15 4.65 3.07
N GLN A 95 -0.44 4.73 1.89
CA GLN A 95 -1.34 5.83 1.51
C GLN A 95 -2.67 5.79 2.26
N ILE A 96 -3.11 4.59 2.65
CA ILE A 96 -4.35 4.34 3.40
C ILE A 96 -4.14 4.75 4.85
N VAL A 97 -3.05 4.30 5.47
CA VAL A 97 -2.71 4.64 6.86
C VAL A 97 -2.46 6.14 7.00
N ALA A 98 -1.62 6.72 6.13
CA ALA A 98 -1.35 8.15 6.16
C ALA A 98 -2.62 8.98 5.91
N GLY A 99 -3.50 8.54 5.00
CA GLY A 99 -4.75 9.25 4.71
C GLY A 99 -5.71 9.22 5.88
N THR A 100 -5.82 8.06 6.55
CA THR A 100 -6.63 7.89 7.77
C THR A 100 -6.10 8.76 8.91
N ALA A 101 -4.78 8.87 9.07
CA ALA A 101 -4.16 9.76 10.05
C ALA A 101 -4.49 11.24 9.80
N ILE A 102 -4.46 11.69 8.53
CA ILE A 102 -4.86 13.06 8.16
C ILE A 102 -6.33 13.33 8.48
N ASN A 103 -7.22 12.37 8.23
CA ASN A 103 -8.64 12.50 8.58
C ASN A 103 -8.84 12.65 10.09
N LEU A 104 -8.15 11.83 10.89
CA LEU A 104 -8.23 11.90 12.35
C LEU A 104 -7.65 13.20 12.89
N PHE A 105 -6.54 13.67 12.31
CA PHE A 105 -5.94 14.96 12.61
C PHE A 105 -6.93 16.11 12.32
N ALA A 106 -7.56 16.12 11.14
CA ALA A 106 -8.57 17.11 10.78
C ALA A 106 -9.76 17.12 11.76
N PHE A 107 -10.22 15.93 12.18
CA PHE A 107 -11.32 15.79 13.14
C PHE A 107 -10.96 16.31 14.54
N GLY A 108 -9.69 16.17 14.97
CA GLY A 108 -9.22 16.66 16.26
C GLY A 108 -8.87 18.16 16.25
N VAL A 109 -8.25 18.66 15.18
CA VAL A 109 -7.76 20.05 15.10
C VAL A 109 -8.90 21.05 14.92
N THR A 110 -9.96 20.69 14.18
CA THR A 110 -11.05 21.64 13.88
C THR A 110 -11.87 22.05 15.11
N PRO A 111 -12.27 21.16 16.06
CA PRO A 111 -12.87 21.56 17.32
C PRO A 111 -11.94 22.39 18.22
N LEU A 112 -10.65 22.05 18.24
CA LEU A 112 -9.64 22.78 19.03
C LEU A 112 -9.52 24.22 18.55
N LEU A 113 -9.39 24.42 17.23
CA LEU A 113 -9.31 25.76 16.65
C LEU A 113 -10.62 26.53 16.81
N THR A 114 -11.77 25.86 16.66
CA THR A 114 -13.06 26.52 16.89
C THR A 114 -13.17 27.03 18.34
N LYS A 115 -12.71 26.24 19.32
CA LYS A 115 -12.68 26.65 20.73
C LYS A 115 -11.69 27.80 20.96
N ALA A 116 -10.53 27.77 20.31
CA ALA A 116 -9.52 28.82 20.45
C ALA A 116 -9.97 30.17 19.86
N TYR A 117 -10.65 30.18 18.71
CA TYR A 117 -11.04 31.41 18.02
C TYR A 117 -12.41 31.96 18.46
N PHE A 118 -13.35 31.10 18.81
CA PHE A 118 -14.77 31.47 19.00
C PHE A 118 -15.32 31.08 20.37
N ASP A 119 -14.48 30.57 21.27
CA ASP A 119 -14.86 30.00 22.56
C ASP A 119 -15.92 28.87 22.49
N SER A 120 -16.17 28.35 21.29
CA SER A 120 -17.16 27.32 20.96
C SER A 120 -16.46 26.04 20.51
N THR A 121 -16.77 24.91 21.13
CA THR A 121 -16.11 23.63 20.82
C THR A 121 -16.63 22.95 19.56
N GLY A 122 -17.64 23.50 18.87
CA GLY A 122 -18.33 22.75 17.82
C GLY A 122 -18.90 23.55 16.66
N ALA A 123 -18.93 24.88 16.73
CA ALA A 123 -19.45 25.69 15.63
C ALA A 123 -18.81 27.06 15.55
N THR A 124 -18.63 27.56 14.32
CA THR A 124 -18.29 28.96 14.08
C THR A 124 -19.55 29.84 14.20
N PRO A 125 -19.41 31.17 14.33
CA PRO A 125 -20.54 32.09 14.24
C PRO A 125 -21.35 31.87 12.96
N SER A 126 -22.65 32.20 13.02
CA SER A 126 -23.51 32.09 11.85
C SER A 126 -23.25 33.24 10.89
N LEU A 127 -23.02 32.88 9.64
CA LEU A 127 -22.80 33.78 8.52
C LEU A 127 -24.11 34.39 8.05
N GLU A 128 -24.07 35.69 7.77
CA GLU A 128 -25.18 36.40 7.16
C GLU A 128 -25.39 35.99 5.68
N LEU A 129 -26.56 36.31 5.11
CA LEU A 129 -26.90 35.89 3.75
C LEU A 129 -25.92 36.46 2.69
N HIS A 130 -25.38 37.66 2.92
CA HIS A 130 -24.43 38.31 2.00
C HIS A 130 -23.00 37.71 2.09
N GLU A 131 -22.68 37.05 3.19
CA GLU A 131 -21.41 36.36 3.46
C GLU A 131 -21.41 34.93 2.91
N ARG A 132 -22.55 34.50 2.35
CA ARG A 132 -22.81 33.15 1.88
C ARG A 132 -22.87 33.11 0.37
N PHE A 133 -22.62 31.92 -0.17
CA PHE A 133 -22.84 31.70 -1.59
C PHE A 133 -24.32 31.50 -1.89
N GLY A 134 -24.78 32.11 -2.98
CA GLY A 134 -25.98 31.69 -3.69
C GLY A 134 -25.67 30.49 -4.58
N ASN A 135 -26.14 30.48 -5.82
CA ASN A 135 -25.93 29.33 -6.72
C ASN A 135 -24.55 29.29 -7.41
N GLN A 136 -23.64 30.22 -7.12
CA GLN A 136 -22.31 30.29 -7.75
C GLN A 136 -21.52 28.97 -7.67
N PRO A 137 -21.47 28.25 -6.53
CA PRO A 137 -20.74 26.99 -6.41
C PRO A 137 -21.24 25.89 -7.34
N LEU A 138 -22.52 25.87 -7.69
CA LEU A 138 -23.09 24.92 -8.64
C LEU A 138 -22.47 25.11 -10.03
N TYR A 139 -22.41 26.36 -10.50
CA TYR A 139 -21.80 26.68 -11.80
C TYR A 139 -20.30 26.38 -11.79
N LEU A 140 -19.61 26.68 -10.68
CA LEU A 140 -18.18 26.35 -10.52
C LEU A 140 -17.93 24.85 -10.52
N ALA A 141 -18.79 24.03 -9.90
CA ALA A 141 -18.65 22.58 -9.91
C ALA A 141 -18.84 21.99 -11.31
N LEU A 142 -19.87 22.44 -12.03
CA LEU A 142 -20.10 22.02 -13.42
C LEU A 142 -18.94 22.46 -14.33
N PHE A 143 -18.48 23.70 -14.16
CA PHE A 143 -17.31 24.20 -14.88
C PHE A 143 -16.06 23.37 -14.58
N ALA A 144 -15.80 23.02 -13.31
CA ALA A 144 -14.66 22.21 -12.92
C ALA A 144 -14.69 20.82 -13.58
N VAL A 145 -15.86 20.17 -13.66
CA VAL A 145 -16.01 18.88 -14.36
C VAL A 145 -15.65 19.01 -15.84
N VAL A 146 -16.23 20.01 -16.53
CA VAL A 146 -15.97 20.24 -17.95
C VAL A 146 -14.50 20.60 -18.19
N ALA A 147 -13.94 21.50 -17.39
CA ALA A 147 -12.56 21.93 -17.48
C ALA A 147 -11.59 20.75 -17.28
N ILE A 148 -11.80 19.91 -16.27
CA ILE A 148 -10.96 18.74 -16.00
C ILE A 148 -11.14 17.68 -17.10
N ALA A 149 -12.36 17.48 -17.61
CA ALA A 149 -12.60 16.56 -18.74
C ALA A 149 -11.87 17.00 -20.00
N LEU A 150 -11.96 18.28 -20.36
CA LEU A 150 -11.25 18.86 -21.50
C LEU A 150 -9.73 18.84 -21.29
N TRP A 151 -9.27 19.13 -20.07
CA TRP A 151 -7.87 19.11 -19.71
C TRP A 151 -7.25 17.71 -19.85
N PHE A 152 -7.94 16.66 -19.39
CA PHE A 152 -7.47 15.28 -19.61
C PHE A 152 -7.44 14.88 -21.09
N ARG A 153 -8.34 15.44 -21.92
CA ARG A 153 -8.44 15.11 -23.34
C ARG A 153 -7.44 15.88 -24.21
N HIS A 154 -7.16 17.14 -23.87
CA HIS A 154 -6.46 18.06 -24.76
C HIS A 154 -5.13 18.61 -24.22
N SER A 155 -4.77 18.36 -22.95
CA SER A 155 -3.53 18.90 -22.37
C SER A 155 -2.43 17.84 -22.22
N ARG A 156 -1.18 18.29 -22.36
CA ARG A 156 0.02 17.46 -22.09
C ARG A 156 0.10 17.04 -20.62
N LEU A 157 -0.21 17.95 -19.70
CA LEU A 157 -0.16 17.67 -18.27
C LEU A 157 -1.19 16.62 -17.86
N GLY A 158 -2.39 16.62 -18.45
CA GLY A 158 -3.42 15.61 -18.21
C GLY A 158 -3.00 14.22 -18.69
N LEU A 159 -2.30 14.17 -19.82
CA LEU A 159 -1.69 12.94 -20.33
C LEU A 159 -0.59 12.43 -19.37
N TRP A 160 0.26 13.32 -18.85
CA TRP A 160 1.30 12.95 -17.88
C TRP A 160 0.73 12.43 -16.57
N VAL A 161 -0.34 13.07 -16.06
CA VAL A 161 -1.05 12.57 -14.88
C VAL A 161 -1.57 11.16 -15.14
N GLY A 162 -2.23 10.90 -16.28
CA GLY A 162 -2.70 9.55 -16.62
C GLY A 162 -1.57 8.52 -16.69
N PHE A 163 -0.45 8.84 -17.34
CA PHE A 163 0.71 7.95 -17.43
C PHE A 163 1.39 7.72 -16.08
N ALA A 164 1.43 8.71 -15.18
CA ALA A 164 2.01 8.54 -13.85
C ALA A 164 1.29 7.47 -13.01
N GLY A 165 -0.02 7.27 -13.23
CA GLY A 165 -0.80 6.21 -12.59
C GLY A 165 -0.89 4.89 -13.38
N GLU A 166 -0.68 4.89 -14.70
CA GLU A 166 -0.73 3.65 -15.50
C GLU A 166 0.65 3.02 -15.74
N HIS A 167 1.65 3.83 -16.09
CA HIS A 167 3.00 3.42 -16.51
C HIS A 167 4.04 4.47 -16.08
N PRO A 168 4.35 4.60 -14.78
CA PRO A 168 5.26 5.62 -14.29
C PRO A 168 6.69 5.47 -14.85
N GLU A 169 7.13 4.26 -15.22
CA GLU A 169 8.43 3.99 -15.85
C GLU A 169 8.52 4.55 -17.27
N ALA A 170 7.41 4.58 -18.02
CA ALA A 170 7.39 5.21 -19.35
C ALA A 170 7.53 6.73 -19.25
N LEU A 171 7.03 7.32 -18.15
CA LEU A 171 7.12 8.75 -17.90
C LEU A 171 8.55 9.18 -17.49
N SER A 172 9.24 8.34 -16.70
CA SER A 172 10.62 8.62 -16.29
C SER A 172 11.62 8.46 -17.45
N THR A 173 11.42 7.50 -18.36
CA THR A 173 12.25 7.36 -19.56
C THR A 173 12.07 8.51 -20.55
N ALA A 174 10.89 9.17 -20.54
CA ALA A 174 10.64 10.41 -21.26
C ALA A 174 11.25 11.66 -20.58
N GLY A 175 11.98 11.51 -19.47
CA GLY A 175 12.65 12.61 -18.76
C GLY A 175 11.75 13.42 -17.82
N ILE A 176 10.51 13.00 -17.59
CA ILE A 176 9.56 13.72 -16.73
C ILE A 176 9.64 13.19 -15.30
N ARG A 177 9.71 14.09 -14.33
CA ARG A 177 9.77 13.76 -12.90
C ARG A 177 8.40 13.26 -12.39
N VAL A 178 8.21 11.95 -12.30
CA VAL A 178 6.98 11.31 -11.78
C VAL A 178 6.55 11.87 -10.42
N ARG A 179 7.52 12.11 -9.52
CA ARG A 179 7.25 12.72 -8.20
C ARG A 179 6.55 14.08 -8.33
N ALA A 180 6.97 14.94 -9.24
CA ALA A 180 6.37 16.26 -9.42
C ALA A 180 4.93 16.17 -9.92
N VAL A 181 4.64 15.20 -10.80
CA VAL A 181 3.28 14.94 -11.31
C VAL A 181 2.36 14.43 -10.20
N ARG A 182 2.86 13.53 -9.33
CA ARG A 182 2.13 13.06 -8.14
C ARG A 182 1.86 14.18 -7.14
N TRP A 183 2.85 15.03 -6.90
CA TRP A 183 2.69 16.24 -6.05
C TRP A 183 1.59 17.15 -6.60
N PHE A 184 1.61 17.44 -7.90
CA PHE A 184 0.55 18.23 -8.53
C PHE A 184 -0.83 17.60 -8.33
N GLY A 185 -0.97 16.28 -8.55
CA GLY A 185 -2.23 15.56 -8.38
C GLY A 185 -2.78 15.69 -6.96
N VAL A 186 -1.95 15.49 -5.94
CA VAL A 186 -2.35 15.57 -4.52
C VAL A 186 -2.69 17.01 -4.12
N LEU A 187 -1.89 18.01 -4.53
CA LEU A 187 -2.17 19.41 -4.19
C LEU A 187 -3.44 19.93 -4.88
N ALA A 188 -3.65 19.58 -6.15
CA ALA A 188 -4.88 19.90 -6.86
C ALA A 188 -6.11 19.22 -6.23
N ALA A 189 -5.94 18.00 -5.72
CA ALA A 189 -6.97 17.34 -4.93
C ALA A 189 -7.27 18.10 -3.63
N GLY A 190 -6.24 18.57 -2.91
CA GLY A 190 -6.38 19.42 -1.74
C GLY A 190 -7.13 20.73 -2.02
N ALA A 191 -6.83 21.39 -3.14
CA ALA A 191 -7.52 22.61 -3.55
C ALA A 191 -9.02 22.38 -3.80
N LEU A 192 -9.36 21.35 -4.59
CA LEU A 192 -10.75 21.04 -4.92
C LEU A 192 -11.50 20.48 -3.71
N ALA A 193 -10.89 19.63 -2.90
CA ALA A 193 -11.50 19.15 -1.65
C ALA A 193 -11.72 20.29 -0.65
N GLY A 194 -10.77 21.21 -0.52
CA GLY A 194 -10.90 22.42 0.30
C GLY A 194 -12.05 23.31 -0.17
N LEU A 195 -12.21 23.49 -1.49
CA LEU A 195 -13.36 24.18 -2.07
C LEU A 195 -14.67 23.41 -1.82
N GLY A 196 -14.67 22.09 -1.94
CA GLY A 196 -15.81 21.24 -1.57
C GLY A 196 -16.20 21.42 -0.10
N GLY A 197 -15.22 21.50 0.79
CA GLY A 197 -15.41 21.87 2.20
C GLY A 197 -16.02 23.25 2.38
N ALA A 198 -15.49 24.27 1.69
CA ALA A 198 -16.04 25.63 1.74
C ALA A 198 -17.51 25.68 1.32
N THR A 199 -17.93 24.86 0.35
CA THR A 199 -19.35 24.76 -0.01
C THR A 199 -20.22 24.12 1.06
N LEU A 200 -19.67 23.27 1.93
CA LEU A 200 -20.45 22.73 3.06
C LEU A 200 -20.79 23.82 4.07
N SER A 201 -19.84 24.69 4.41
CA SER A 201 -20.03 25.69 5.48
C SER A 201 -20.60 27.03 5.04
N ILE A 202 -20.30 27.48 3.81
CA ILE A 202 -20.70 28.81 3.29
C ILE A 202 -21.90 28.73 2.32
N PHE A 203 -22.10 27.59 1.65
CA PHE A 203 -23.18 27.41 0.67
C PHE A 203 -24.35 26.58 1.22
N LEU A 204 -24.10 25.35 1.66
CA LEU A 204 -25.16 24.47 2.18
C LEU A 204 -25.59 24.86 3.59
N SER A 205 -24.63 25.16 4.46
CA SER A 205 -24.86 25.66 5.81
C SER A 205 -24.64 27.18 5.91
N SER A 206 -24.90 27.73 7.10
CA SER A 206 -24.55 29.12 7.47
C SER A 206 -23.43 29.18 8.50
N SER A 207 -22.80 28.07 8.86
CA SER A 207 -21.65 28.02 9.76
C SER A 207 -20.93 26.69 9.59
N PHE A 208 -19.71 26.60 10.11
CA PHE A 208 -19.04 25.32 10.30
C PHE A 208 -19.63 24.61 11.51
N SER A 209 -19.79 23.29 11.41
CA SER A 209 -20.14 22.42 12.53
C SER A 209 -19.18 21.24 12.62
N ARG A 210 -18.96 20.74 13.84
CA ARG A 210 -18.05 19.60 14.09
C ARG A 210 -18.45 18.41 13.23
N GLY A 211 -17.51 17.90 12.44
CA GLY A 211 -17.70 16.70 11.63
C GLY A 211 -18.73 16.87 10.50
N MET A 212 -19.00 18.09 10.03
CA MET A 212 -20.04 18.36 9.02
C MET A 212 -19.84 17.67 7.66
N THR A 213 -18.62 17.23 7.37
CA THR A 213 -18.32 16.41 6.18
C THR A 213 -19.08 15.09 6.21
N ALA A 214 -19.26 14.49 7.39
CA ALA A 214 -20.12 13.33 7.62
C ALA A 214 -19.94 12.18 6.61
N GLY A 215 -18.69 11.90 6.22
CA GLY A 215 -18.34 10.82 5.28
C GLY A 215 -18.46 11.19 3.80
N ARG A 216 -18.78 12.44 3.46
CA ARG A 216 -18.89 12.91 2.07
C ARG A 216 -17.58 12.80 1.28
N GLY A 217 -16.42 12.90 1.93
CA GLY A 217 -15.13 12.64 1.30
C GLY A 217 -14.97 11.17 0.88
N PHE A 218 -15.44 10.23 1.69
CA PHE A 218 -15.47 8.81 1.33
C PHE A 218 -16.53 8.51 0.27
N MET A 219 -17.69 9.16 0.31
CA MET A 219 -18.69 9.06 -0.77
C MET A 219 -18.15 9.57 -2.10
N ALA A 220 -17.39 10.65 -2.09
CA ALA A 220 -16.73 11.17 -3.29
C ALA A 220 -15.70 10.17 -3.86
N LEU A 221 -14.96 9.47 -2.99
CA LEU A 221 -14.05 8.39 -3.38
C LEU A 221 -14.82 7.18 -3.95
N ALA A 222 -15.98 6.84 -3.40
CA ALA A 222 -16.84 5.83 -4.01
C ALA A 222 -17.37 6.28 -5.40
N ALA A 223 -17.78 7.54 -5.54
CA ALA A 223 -18.27 8.11 -6.79
C ALA A 223 -17.23 8.11 -7.91
N LEU A 224 -15.96 8.40 -7.62
CA LEU A 224 -14.90 8.34 -8.63
C LEU A 224 -14.57 6.91 -9.06
N ILE A 225 -14.66 5.93 -8.14
CA ILE A 225 -14.50 4.51 -8.46
C ILE A 225 -15.62 4.06 -9.41
N PHE A 226 -16.87 4.40 -9.11
CA PHE A 226 -18.01 4.13 -10.00
C PHE A 226 -17.87 4.82 -11.37
N GLY A 227 -17.39 6.06 -11.35
CA GLY A 227 -17.10 6.81 -12.57
C GLY A 227 -15.86 6.31 -13.33
N LYS A 228 -15.20 5.24 -12.87
CA LYS A 228 -13.99 4.67 -13.47
C LYS A 228 -12.91 5.74 -13.69
N TRP A 229 -12.73 6.63 -12.71
CA TRP A 229 -11.80 7.75 -12.76
C TRP A 229 -12.01 8.68 -13.97
N ARG A 230 -13.21 8.75 -14.57
CA ARG A 230 -13.54 9.65 -15.69
C ARG A 230 -14.44 10.78 -15.20
N PRO A 231 -14.13 12.06 -15.49
CA PRO A 231 -14.86 13.19 -14.92
C PRO A 231 -16.38 13.18 -15.15
N ILE A 232 -16.83 12.90 -16.39
CA ILE A 232 -18.25 12.91 -16.75
C ILE A 232 -19.03 11.77 -16.05
N PRO A 233 -18.60 10.50 -16.13
CA PRO A 233 -19.24 9.43 -15.35
C PRO A 233 -19.21 9.67 -13.83
N THR A 234 -18.14 10.24 -13.30
CA THR A 234 -18.06 10.59 -11.87
C THR A 234 -19.06 11.67 -11.49
N LEU A 235 -19.33 12.66 -12.35
CA LEU A 235 -20.40 13.63 -12.12
C LEU A 235 -21.77 12.94 -11.97
N PHE A 236 -22.10 11.98 -12.85
CA PHE A 236 -23.36 11.23 -12.75
C PHE A 236 -23.43 10.40 -11.46
N ALA A 237 -22.31 9.81 -11.03
CA ALA A 237 -22.24 9.14 -9.74
C ALA A 237 -22.49 10.13 -8.59
N CYS A 238 -21.83 11.28 -8.56
CA CYS A 238 -22.06 12.33 -7.55
C CYS A 238 -23.51 12.84 -7.54
N LEU A 239 -24.14 12.99 -8.71
CA LEU A 239 -25.56 13.36 -8.83
C LEU A 239 -26.47 12.28 -8.26
N PHE A 240 -26.14 11.00 -8.47
CA PHE A 240 -26.87 9.89 -7.87
C PHE A 240 -26.76 9.89 -6.32
N PHE A 241 -25.56 10.06 -5.78
CA PHE A 241 -25.37 10.21 -4.33
C PHE A 241 -26.10 11.46 -3.78
N GLY A 242 -26.04 12.57 -4.51
CA GLY A 242 -26.79 13.79 -4.18
C GLY A 242 -28.30 13.59 -4.22
N LEU A 243 -28.81 12.74 -5.12
CA LEU A 243 -30.22 12.40 -5.21
C LEU A 243 -30.66 11.58 -4.01
N THR A 244 -29.85 10.60 -3.59
CA THR A 244 -30.14 9.81 -2.39
C THR A 244 -30.13 10.68 -1.13
N ASP A 245 -29.20 11.63 -1.02
CA ASP A 245 -29.19 12.62 0.08
C ASP A 245 -30.41 13.56 0.00
N ALA A 246 -30.79 14.03 -1.19
CA ALA A 246 -31.95 14.91 -1.36
C ALA A 246 -33.26 14.20 -0.98
N ILE A 247 -33.41 12.93 -1.35
CA ILE A 247 -34.52 12.07 -0.93
C ILE A 247 -34.50 11.91 0.59
N GLN A 248 -33.33 11.61 1.18
CA GLN A 248 -33.14 11.47 2.61
C GLN A 248 -33.54 12.75 3.38
N ILE A 249 -33.19 13.94 2.89
CA ILE A 249 -33.59 15.23 3.47
C ILE A 249 -35.11 15.44 3.40
N ARG A 250 -35.76 15.01 2.32
CA ARG A 250 -37.21 15.19 2.13
C ARG A 250 -38.07 14.21 2.93
N LEU A 251 -37.57 13.01 3.18
CA LEU A 251 -38.25 11.99 3.98
C LEU A 251 -38.19 12.29 5.48
N GLN A 252 -37.25 13.12 5.94
CA GLN A 252 -37.16 13.51 7.35
C GLN A 252 -38.45 14.18 7.81
N GLY A 253 -39.11 13.58 8.80
CA GLY A 253 -40.34 14.12 9.40
C GLY A 253 -41.62 13.79 8.64
N VAL A 254 -41.57 12.96 7.58
CA VAL A 254 -42.77 12.47 6.89
C VAL A 254 -43.30 11.21 7.59
N PRO A 255 -44.57 11.17 8.03
CA PRO A 255 -45.20 9.94 8.53
C PRO A 255 -45.56 9.03 7.34
N ILE A 256 -44.78 7.95 7.15
CA ILE A 256 -44.96 7.01 6.02
C ILE A 256 -45.71 5.74 6.47
N PHE A 257 -45.49 5.28 7.71
CA PHE A 257 -46.10 4.07 8.26
C PHE A 257 -46.81 4.41 9.58
N GLY A 258 -48.07 4.84 9.49
CA GLY A 258 -48.91 5.23 10.63
C GLY A 258 -48.63 6.65 11.16
N ASP A 259 -49.22 6.99 12.31
CA ASP A 259 -49.14 8.32 12.94
C ASP A 259 -47.80 8.63 13.62
N GLN A 260 -46.86 7.68 13.62
CA GLN A 260 -45.53 7.85 14.23
C GLN A 260 -44.48 8.10 13.14
N PRO A 261 -43.73 9.22 13.20
CA PRO A 261 -42.65 9.48 12.25
C PRO A 261 -41.54 8.44 12.40
N ILE A 262 -40.98 7.99 11.27
CA ILE A 262 -39.85 7.06 11.27
C ILE A 262 -38.65 7.73 11.96
N PRO A 263 -37.93 7.05 12.88
CA PRO A 263 -36.73 7.60 13.49
C PRO A 263 -35.71 8.04 12.43
N VAL A 264 -35.15 9.24 12.60
CA VAL A 264 -34.26 9.89 11.62
C VAL A 264 -33.04 9.02 11.28
N GLN A 265 -32.60 8.17 12.21
CA GLN A 265 -31.50 7.23 12.00
C GLN A 265 -31.77 6.24 10.86
N PHE A 266 -33.00 5.71 10.75
CA PHE A 266 -33.39 4.81 9.64
C PHE A 266 -33.45 5.54 8.29
N ILE A 267 -33.77 6.83 8.30
CA ILE A 267 -33.78 7.65 7.09
C ILE A 267 -32.33 7.99 6.69
N GLN A 268 -31.45 8.25 7.66
CA GLN A 268 -30.03 8.54 7.44
C GLN A 268 -29.22 7.36 6.89
N ILE A 269 -29.66 6.11 7.08
CA ILE A 269 -28.98 4.95 6.47
C ILE A 269 -29.32 4.78 4.98
N LEU A 270 -30.37 5.43 4.45
CA LEU A 270 -30.83 5.24 3.06
C LEU A 270 -29.74 5.46 2.01
N PRO A 271 -28.94 6.55 2.04
CA PRO A 271 -27.88 6.75 1.04
C PRO A 271 -26.86 5.58 1.04
N TYR A 272 -26.53 5.05 2.22
CA TYR A 272 -25.58 3.94 2.35
C TYR A 272 -26.18 2.60 1.88
N VAL A 273 -27.46 2.35 2.16
CA VAL A 273 -28.15 1.14 1.68
C VAL A 273 -28.30 1.16 0.16
N PHE A 274 -28.71 2.30 -0.42
CA PHE A 274 -28.82 2.44 -1.87
C PHE A 274 -27.47 2.23 -2.57
N THR A 275 -26.38 2.67 -1.97
CA THR A 275 -25.05 2.51 -2.54
C THR A 275 -24.57 1.07 -2.50
N VAL A 276 -24.85 0.33 -1.43
CA VAL A 276 -24.63 -1.13 -1.36
C VAL A 276 -25.44 -1.86 -2.44
N LEU A 277 -26.71 -1.52 -2.65
CA LEU A 277 -27.55 -2.12 -3.68
C LEU A 277 -27.03 -1.86 -5.09
N VAL A 278 -26.59 -0.62 -5.37
CA VAL A 278 -26.00 -0.26 -6.66
C VAL A 278 -24.66 -0.98 -6.88
N LEU A 279 -23.81 -1.08 -5.86
CA LEU A 279 -22.56 -1.87 -5.91
C LEU A 279 -22.85 -3.34 -6.21
N ALA A 280 -23.84 -3.93 -5.55
CA ALA A 280 -24.20 -5.33 -5.71
C ALA A 280 -24.82 -5.63 -7.10
N GLY A 281 -25.63 -4.71 -7.63
CA GLY A 281 -26.41 -4.93 -8.85
C GLY A 281 -25.74 -4.52 -10.17
N PHE A 282 -24.88 -3.50 -10.18
CA PHE A 282 -24.44 -2.83 -11.42
C PHE A 282 -22.91 -2.77 -11.63
N MET A 283 -22.12 -3.50 -10.83
CA MET A 283 -20.66 -3.45 -10.95
C MET A 283 -20.15 -4.20 -12.19
N GLY A 284 -19.98 -3.49 -13.30
CA GLY A 284 -19.18 -3.96 -14.44
C GLY A 284 -17.67 -3.98 -14.13
N LYS A 285 -16.85 -4.59 -15.01
CA LYS A 285 -15.38 -4.59 -14.89
C LYS A 285 -14.85 -3.15 -14.74
N SER A 286 -14.39 -2.80 -13.53
CA SER A 286 -13.67 -1.56 -13.23
C SER A 286 -12.18 -1.90 -13.13
N ARG A 287 -11.32 -1.11 -13.80
CA ARG A 287 -9.87 -1.30 -13.81
C ARG A 287 -9.24 -0.06 -13.17
N PRO A 288 -8.71 -0.15 -11.94
CA PRO A 288 -7.99 0.96 -11.34
C PRO A 288 -6.69 1.25 -12.12
N PRO A 289 -6.13 2.47 -12.01
CA PRO A 289 -4.78 2.76 -12.50
C PRO A 289 -3.77 1.75 -11.95
N ARG A 290 -2.89 1.22 -12.80
CA ARG A 290 -2.01 0.08 -12.47
C ARG A 290 -1.01 0.36 -11.35
N ALA A 291 -0.55 1.61 -11.24
CA ALA A 291 0.39 2.07 -10.22
C ALA A 291 -0.31 2.83 -9.08
N LEU A 292 -1.63 2.67 -8.92
CA LEU A 292 -2.38 3.23 -7.81
C LEU A 292 -1.95 2.56 -6.49
N GLY A 293 -1.57 3.35 -5.49
CA GLY A 293 -1.16 2.84 -4.18
C GLY A 293 0.30 2.42 -4.06
N SER A 294 1.03 2.25 -5.17
CA SER A 294 2.45 1.85 -5.13
C SER A 294 3.40 3.05 -4.89
N PRO A 295 4.33 2.95 -3.92
CA PRO A 295 5.36 3.97 -3.74
C PRO A 295 6.28 4.05 -4.96
N TRP A 296 6.63 5.26 -5.40
CA TRP A 296 7.59 5.42 -6.51
C TRP A 296 9.04 5.28 -6.02
N LEU A 297 9.76 4.28 -6.53
CA LEU A 297 11.11 3.88 -6.11
C LEU A 297 12.26 4.54 -6.91
N GLY A 298 12.02 5.65 -7.62
CA GLY A 298 13.07 6.33 -8.39
C GLY A 298 14.36 6.59 -7.59
N VAL A 299 15.51 6.34 -8.23
CA VAL A 299 16.87 6.45 -7.66
C VAL A 299 17.03 7.77 -6.89
N LEU A 300 17.41 7.64 -5.62
CA LEU A 300 17.62 8.72 -4.67
C LEU A 300 18.83 9.56 -5.10
N LEU A 301 18.58 10.69 -5.74
CA LEU A 301 19.57 11.78 -5.79
C LEU A 301 18.88 13.15 -5.86
N SER A 302 18.08 13.49 -4.85
CA SER A 302 17.62 14.88 -4.68
C SER A 302 17.00 15.13 -3.30
N VAL A 303 17.67 14.77 -2.22
CA VAL A 303 17.18 15.07 -0.85
C VAL A 303 17.94 16.23 -0.18
N PHE A 304 19.04 16.74 -0.75
CA PHE A 304 19.87 17.70 -0.03
C PHE A 304 19.92 19.15 -0.51
N LEU A 305 19.24 19.54 -1.60
CA LEU A 305 19.30 20.93 -2.05
C LEU A 305 17.94 21.47 -2.49
N GLY A 306 17.43 22.42 -1.71
CA GLY A 306 16.65 23.54 -2.22
C GLY A 306 15.14 23.36 -2.22
N GLY A 307 14.50 24.01 -1.24
CA GLY A 307 13.17 24.57 -1.43
C GLY A 307 13.16 25.61 -2.57
N ALA A 308 11.95 25.88 -3.06
CA ALA A 308 11.61 26.67 -4.25
C ALA A 308 11.78 25.92 -5.58
N PHE A 309 10.65 25.58 -6.21
CA PHE A 309 10.26 26.09 -7.53
C PHE A 309 8.90 25.49 -7.92
N PHE A 310 7.85 26.28 -7.67
CA PHE A 310 6.55 26.16 -8.35
C PHE A 310 6.71 26.65 -9.79
N PHE A 311 6.00 26.01 -10.72
CA PHE A 311 5.61 26.48 -12.07
C PHE A 311 6.52 27.51 -12.78
N ALA A 312 7.24 27.07 -13.82
CA ALA A 312 7.64 27.93 -14.92
C ALA A 312 7.22 27.25 -16.25
N PRO A 313 6.39 27.89 -17.10
CA PRO A 313 6.09 27.40 -18.44
C PRO A 313 7.16 27.87 -19.42
N GLY A 314 7.64 26.94 -20.26
CA GLY A 314 8.50 27.27 -21.40
C GLY A 314 9.98 27.05 -21.16
N CYS A 315 10.46 25.83 -21.42
CA CYS A 315 11.81 25.63 -21.92
C CYS A 315 11.73 24.68 -23.12
N ASP A 316 12.09 25.22 -24.28
CA ASP A 316 12.37 24.51 -25.51
C ASP A 316 13.70 23.74 -25.35
N PHE A 317 13.69 22.45 -25.67
CA PHE A 317 14.88 21.61 -25.74
C PHE A 317 14.96 20.93 -27.10
N SER A 318 14.87 21.73 -28.16
CA SER A 318 15.15 21.36 -29.54
C SER A 318 16.65 21.09 -29.83
N GLY A 319 17.51 21.06 -28.80
CA GLY A 319 18.98 21.03 -28.96
C GLY A 319 19.73 19.77 -28.48
N VAL A 320 19.07 18.64 -28.19
CA VAL A 320 19.79 17.39 -27.82
C VAL A 320 19.24 16.21 -28.61
N LYS A 321 19.40 16.26 -29.94
CA LYS A 321 19.01 15.19 -30.88
C LYS A 321 20.14 14.70 -31.78
N SER A 322 21.40 14.99 -31.47
CA SER A 322 22.54 14.45 -32.21
C SER A 322 23.51 13.79 -31.23
N ASN A 323 23.49 12.45 -31.20
CA ASN A 323 24.60 11.53 -30.86
C ASN A 323 24.15 10.26 -30.15
N LEU A 324 23.08 9.61 -30.59
CA LEU A 324 22.91 8.16 -30.40
C LEU A 324 22.07 7.63 -31.56
N GLY A 325 22.75 7.10 -32.58
CA GLY A 325 22.12 6.40 -33.70
C GLY A 325 21.44 5.13 -33.21
N LEU A 326 20.17 5.25 -32.84
CA LEU A 326 19.28 4.12 -32.57
C LEU A 326 18.00 4.34 -33.35
N GLU A 327 17.87 3.61 -34.46
CA GLU A 327 16.66 3.54 -35.25
C GLU A 327 15.51 2.97 -34.41
N ALA A 328 14.33 3.58 -34.53
CA ALA A 328 13.11 3.12 -33.87
C ALA A 328 12.60 1.82 -34.54
N PRO A 329 12.26 0.75 -33.79
CA PRO A 329 11.64 -0.42 -34.40
C PRO A 329 10.22 -0.08 -34.83
N THR A 330 9.91 -0.40 -36.08
CA THR A 330 8.60 -0.30 -36.72
C THR A 330 7.55 -1.16 -36.02
N ALA A 331 6.33 -0.61 -35.90
CA ALA A 331 5.16 -1.31 -35.37
C ALA A 331 4.77 -2.51 -36.24
N VAL A 332 4.53 -3.66 -35.62
CA VAL A 332 3.95 -4.87 -36.25
C VAL A 332 2.54 -5.09 -35.67
N PRO A 333 1.52 -5.36 -36.50
CA PRO A 333 0.14 -5.39 -36.07
C PRO A 333 -0.22 -6.66 -35.30
N ALA A 334 -1.22 -6.54 -34.43
CA ALA A 334 -1.77 -7.63 -33.65
C ALA A 334 -2.42 -8.71 -34.54
N LYS A 335 -2.07 -9.98 -34.32
CA LYS A 335 -2.90 -11.14 -34.69
C LYS A 335 -2.77 -12.28 -33.67
N SER A 336 -3.82 -13.08 -33.68
CA SER A 336 -4.41 -13.94 -32.66
C SER A 336 -3.75 -15.30 -32.43
N VAL A 337 -3.86 -15.76 -31.17
CA VAL A 337 -4.09 -17.14 -30.67
C VAL A 337 -3.22 -18.28 -31.24
N GLY A 338 -2.38 -18.84 -30.36
CA GLY A 338 -1.78 -20.17 -30.48
C GLY A 338 -0.40 -20.22 -29.83
N ALA A 339 -0.25 -20.92 -28.70
CA ALA A 339 1.07 -21.18 -28.12
C ALA A 339 1.74 -22.38 -28.82
N PRO A 340 3.01 -22.22 -29.24
CA PRO A 340 4.02 -23.25 -29.03
C PRO A 340 5.35 -22.68 -28.49
N ALA A 341 6.19 -23.58 -27.96
CA ALA A 341 7.24 -23.34 -26.97
C ALA A 341 8.56 -22.67 -27.44
N ASP A 342 8.61 -21.91 -28.54
CA ASP A 342 9.88 -21.37 -29.10
C ASP A 342 9.98 -19.83 -29.27
N GLU A 343 9.03 -19.05 -28.73
CA GLU A 343 9.06 -17.57 -28.85
C GLU A 343 9.31 -16.83 -27.54
N LEU A 344 10.57 -16.84 -27.06
CA LEU A 344 11.06 -15.81 -26.14
C LEU A 344 12.20 -15.05 -26.81
N ARG A 345 11.83 -14.15 -27.75
CA ARG A 345 12.77 -13.34 -28.54
C ARG A 345 13.39 -12.18 -27.76
N SER A 346 12.84 -11.78 -26.60
CA SER A 346 13.43 -10.71 -25.78
C SER A 346 14.15 -11.25 -24.54
N PRO A 347 15.39 -10.79 -24.24
CA PRO A 347 16.11 -11.13 -23.01
C PRO A 347 15.29 -10.84 -21.74
N ALA A 348 14.44 -9.81 -21.76
CA ALA A 348 13.57 -9.45 -20.65
C ALA A 348 12.48 -10.50 -20.37
N ALA A 349 11.91 -11.13 -21.41
CA ALA A 349 10.88 -12.14 -21.23
C ALA A 349 11.45 -13.45 -20.68
N ARG A 350 12.70 -13.81 -21.04
CA ARG A 350 13.42 -14.95 -20.43
C ARG A 350 13.67 -14.71 -18.93
N LYS A 351 14.22 -13.54 -18.57
CA LYS A 351 14.47 -13.17 -17.17
C LYS A 351 13.20 -13.14 -16.32
N SER A 352 12.11 -12.62 -16.88
CA SER A 352 10.82 -12.56 -16.19
C SER A 352 10.24 -13.96 -15.92
N ARG A 353 10.42 -14.90 -16.86
CA ARG A 353 10.04 -16.30 -16.67
C ARG A 353 10.89 -16.97 -15.60
N GLU A 354 12.22 -16.78 -15.62
CA GLU A 354 13.11 -17.30 -14.59
C GLU A 354 12.72 -16.80 -13.19
N HIS A 355 12.39 -15.51 -13.05
CA HIS A 355 11.89 -14.95 -11.80
C HIS A 355 10.54 -15.54 -11.38
N ALA A 356 9.63 -15.81 -12.32
CA ALA A 356 8.35 -16.44 -12.01
C ALA A 356 8.54 -17.88 -11.49
N GLU A 357 9.43 -18.63 -12.14
CA GLU A 357 9.76 -20.01 -11.75
C GLU A 357 10.41 -20.02 -10.35
N LEU A 358 11.35 -19.13 -10.08
CA LEU A 358 11.98 -18.98 -8.76
C LEU A 358 10.99 -18.57 -7.67
N LEU A 359 10.06 -17.66 -7.97
CA LEU A 359 9.03 -17.27 -7.01
C LEU A 359 8.05 -18.41 -6.72
N ALA A 360 7.63 -19.14 -7.76
CA ALA A 360 6.77 -20.30 -7.60
C ALA A 360 7.46 -21.37 -6.75
N GLU A 361 8.76 -21.55 -6.97
CA GLU A 361 9.61 -22.39 -6.14
C GLU A 361 9.60 -21.91 -4.69
N ALA A 362 9.84 -20.61 -4.43
CA ALA A 362 9.85 -20.06 -3.08
C ALA A 362 8.53 -20.24 -2.33
N ILE A 363 7.41 -19.96 -2.99
CA ILE A 363 6.08 -20.14 -2.40
C ILE A 363 5.81 -21.63 -2.10
N ARG A 364 6.19 -22.53 -3.00
CA ARG A 364 6.08 -23.98 -2.79
C ARG A 364 6.90 -24.44 -1.59
N VAL A 365 8.11 -23.92 -1.43
CA VAL A 365 9.00 -24.27 -0.32
C VAL A 365 8.45 -23.74 1.02
N VAL A 366 7.93 -22.51 1.03
CA VAL A 366 7.37 -21.88 2.24
C VAL A 366 6.06 -22.53 2.67
N PHE A 367 5.11 -22.73 1.75
CA PHE A 367 3.76 -23.20 2.09
C PHE A 367 3.59 -24.71 1.91
N GLY A 368 4.55 -25.41 1.31
CA GLY A 368 4.45 -26.84 0.99
C GLY A 368 3.38 -27.17 -0.06
N ARG A 369 2.92 -26.18 -0.84
CA ARG A 369 1.85 -26.31 -1.83
C ARG A 369 2.03 -25.29 -2.96
N GLU A 370 1.36 -25.52 -4.09
CA GLU A 370 1.36 -24.58 -5.20
C GLU A 370 0.77 -23.21 -4.81
N PRO A 371 1.24 -22.11 -5.45
CA PRO A 371 0.67 -20.79 -5.25
C PRO A 371 -0.81 -20.79 -5.60
N ARG A 372 -1.67 -20.57 -4.59
CA ARG A 372 -3.14 -20.53 -4.76
C ARG A 372 -3.67 -19.16 -5.14
N ASP A 373 -2.95 -18.10 -4.79
CA ASP A 373 -3.38 -16.72 -5.01
C ASP A 373 -2.56 -16.08 -6.16
N PRO A 374 -3.16 -15.93 -7.35
CA PRO A 374 -2.51 -15.30 -8.49
C PRO A 374 -2.17 -13.83 -8.25
N GLY A 375 -2.91 -13.12 -7.39
CA GLY A 375 -2.70 -11.72 -7.09
C GLY A 375 -1.45 -11.50 -6.24
N LEU A 376 -1.36 -12.24 -5.14
CA LEU A 376 -0.16 -12.24 -4.28
C LEU A 376 1.08 -12.73 -5.03
N PHE A 377 0.93 -13.75 -5.87
CA PHE A 377 2.00 -14.20 -6.76
C PHE A 377 2.48 -13.11 -7.72
N ALA A 378 1.55 -12.39 -8.36
CA ALA A 378 1.88 -11.30 -9.27
C ALA A 378 2.59 -10.13 -8.55
N GLU A 379 2.22 -9.84 -7.30
CA GLU A 379 2.84 -8.81 -6.47
C GLU A 379 4.32 -9.15 -6.16
N TYR A 380 4.59 -10.34 -5.64
CA TYR A 380 5.96 -10.78 -5.38
C TYR A 380 6.77 -10.95 -6.67
N HIS A 381 6.14 -11.36 -7.77
CA HIS A 381 6.81 -11.49 -9.07
C HIS A 381 7.21 -10.12 -9.61
N ALA A 382 6.34 -9.12 -9.47
CA ALA A 382 6.66 -7.74 -9.78
C ALA A 382 7.82 -7.22 -8.91
N SER A 383 7.84 -7.55 -7.62
CA SER A 383 8.93 -7.21 -6.70
C SER A 383 10.27 -7.82 -7.13
N MET A 384 10.30 -9.09 -7.55
CA MET A 384 11.50 -9.72 -8.13
C MET A 384 11.97 -9.02 -9.41
N ASN A 385 11.04 -8.64 -10.29
CA ASN A 385 11.38 -7.90 -11.51
C ASN A 385 11.91 -6.49 -11.22
N GLN A 386 11.57 -5.92 -10.06
CA GLN A 386 12.08 -4.64 -9.55
C GLN A 386 13.41 -4.76 -8.80
N GLY A 387 13.96 -5.97 -8.66
CA GLY A 387 15.28 -6.22 -8.07
C GLY A 387 15.27 -6.58 -6.58
N ALA A 388 14.11 -6.95 -6.01
CA ALA A 388 14.09 -7.49 -4.65
C ALA A 388 14.89 -8.80 -4.55
N SER A 389 15.61 -8.98 -3.44
CA SER A 389 16.34 -10.21 -3.17
C SER A 389 15.39 -11.36 -2.83
N LEU A 390 15.78 -12.59 -3.20
CA LEU A 390 15.01 -13.80 -2.90
C LEU A 390 14.87 -14.04 -1.38
N GLU A 391 15.91 -13.70 -0.61
CA GLU A 391 15.88 -13.69 0.85
C GLU A 391 14.80 -12.74 1.39
N GLY A 392 14.77 -11.49 0.91
CA GLY A 392 13.78 -10.52 1.36
C GLY A 392 12.34 -10.96 1.07
N ILE A 393 12.13 -11.61 -0.08
CA ILE A 393 10.84 -12.20 -0.43
C ILE A 393 10.51 -13.40 0.46
N LEU A 394 11.46 -14.29 0.70
CA LEU A 394 11.29 -15.45 1.58
C LEU A 394 10.89 -15.02 2.99
N ASN A 395 11.59 -14.03 3.56
CA ASN A 395 11.25 -13.45 4.86
C ASN A 395 9.88 -12.77 4.84
N GLY A 396 9.59 -12.00 3.79
CA GLY A 396 8.27 -11.41 3.60
C GLY A 396 7.15 -12.46 3.62
N LEU A 397 7.36 -13.61 2.98
CA LEU A 397 6.40 -14.72 2.96
C LEU A 397 6.25 -15.34 4.36
N LEU A 398 7.35 -15.65 5.04
CA LEU A 398 7.36 -16.31 6.36
C LEU A 398 6.77 -15.44 7.50
N HIS A 399 6.82 -14.11 7.37
CA HIS A 399 6.26 -13.19 8.36
C HIS A 399 4.88 -12.61 7.96
N SER A 400 4.38 -12.99 6.78
CA SER A 400 3.08 -12.56 6.27
C SER A 400 1.91 -13.01 7.17
N ALA A 401 0.80 -12.26 7.11
CA ALA A 401 -0.45 -12.66 7.78
C ALA A 401 -0.97 -14.01 7.25
N ALA A 402 -0.83 -14.25 5.94
CA ALA A 402 -1.20 -15.51 5.30
C ALA A 402 -0.40 -16.70 5.82
N TYR A 403 0.89 -16.52 6.10
CA TYR A 403 1.71 -17.57 6.70
C TYR A 403 1.36 -17.83 8.17
N ARG A 404 1.05 -16.79 8.95
CA ARG A 404 0.55 -16.94 10.32
C ARG A 404 -0.77 -17.70 10.39
N GLU A 405 -1.68 -17.43 9.45
CA GLU A 405 -2.93 -18.19 9.34
C GLU A 405 -2.68 -19.65 8.95
N PHE A 406 -1.73 -19.90 8.04
CA PHE A 406 -1.29 -21.24 7.66
C PHE A 406 -0.66 -22.00 8.83
N GLU A 407 0.17 -21.34 9.63
CA GLU A 407 0.77 -21.87 10.85
C GLU A 407 -0.29 -22.32 11.87
N ALA A 408 -1.30 -21.48 12.11
CA ALA A 408 -2.38 -21.75 13.06
C ALA A 408 -3.26 -22.96 12.67
N LYS A 409 -3.37 -23.24 11.37
CA LYS A 409 -4.22 -24.32 10.83
C LYS A 409 -3.45 -25.62 10.58
N SER A 410 -2.14 -25.64 10.80
CA SER A 410 -1.29 -26.78 10.44
C SER A 410 -1.15 -27.80 11.59
N PRO A 411 -1.22 -29.11 11.29
CA PRO A 411 -1.00 -30.14 12.30
C PRO A 411 0.46 -30.16 12.78
N THR A 412 0.69 -30.89 13.88
CA THR A 412 2.03 -31.10 14.45
C THR A 412 2.97 -31.75 13.43
N ALA A 413 4.26 -31.38 13.50
CA ALA A 413 5.28 -31.93 12.63
C ALA A 413 5.55 -33.41 12.95
N SER A 414 6.00 -34.16 11.95
CA SER A 414 6.39 -35.55 12.14
C SER A 414 7.58 -35.74 13.08
N ALA A 415 7.74 -36.95 13.63
CA ALA A 415 8.87 -37.28 14.49
C ALA A 415 10.21 -37.18 13.76
N THR A 416 10.26 -37.63 12.50
CA THR A 416 11.45 -37.56 11.64
C THR A 416 11.83 -36.11 11.29
N ALA A 417 10.85 -35.26 10.97
CA ALA A 417 11.10 -33.84 10.70
C ALA A 417 11.59 -33.10 11.95
N ARG A 418 11.02 -33.37 13.12
CA ARG A 418 11.48 -32.80 14.41
C ARG A 418 12.90 -33.24 14.77
N ALA A 419 13.22 -34.53 14.58
CA ALA A 419 14.56 -35.05 14.85
C ALA A 419 15.62 -34.39 13.95
N PHE A 420 15.33 -34.27 12.65
CA PHE A 420 16.19 -33.55 11.71
C PHE A 420 16.36 -32.08 12.10
N PHE A 421 15.26 -31.37 12.41
CA PHE A 421 15.32 -29.97 12.83
C PHE A 421 16.18 -29.76 14.08
N VAL A 422 16.04 -30.62 15.09
CA VAL A 422 16.84 -30.54 16.32
C VAL A 422 18.33 -30.77 16.02
N ASP A 423 18.69 -31.76 15.19
CA ASP A 423 20.08 -31.99 14.79
C ASP A 423 20.67 -30.77 14.07
N GLU A 424 19.89 -30.11 13.20
CA GLU A 424 20.32 -28.92 12.48
C GLU A 424 20.50 -27.69 13.37
N LEU A 425 19.57 -27.44 14.29
CA LEU A 425 19.73 -26.33 15.24
C LEU A 425 20.99 -26.48 16.09
N VAL A 426 21.27 -27.71 16.55
CA VAL A 426 22.46 -27.99 17.34
C VAL A 426 23.73 -27.77 16.51
N ARG A 427 23.77 -28.21 15.24
CA ARG A 427 24.92 -27.98 14.35
C ARG A 427 25.14 -26.50 14.06
N ILE A 428 24.07 -25.76 13.82
CA ILE A 428 24.13 -24.31 13.56
C ILE A 428 24.68 -23.59 14.80
N GLN A 429 24.20 -23.97 15.98
CA GLN A 429 24.64 -23.42 17.26
C GLN A 429 26.11 -23.79 17.56
N ASP A 430 26.52 -25.05 17.35
CA ASP A 430 27.92 -25.50 17.46
C ASP A 430 28.84 -24.58 16.62
N GLY A 431 28.42 -24.29 15.38
CA GLY A 431 29.14 -23.41 14.47
C GLY A 431 29.26 -21.97 14.98
N LEU A 432 28.16 -21.39 15.49
CA LEU A 432 28.17 -20.03 16.04
C LEU A 432 29.11 -19.89 17.24
N VAL A 433 29.06 -20.86 18.16
CA VAL A 433 29.93 -20.87 19.36
C VAL A 433 31.40 -21.01 18.97
N SER A 434 31.72 -21.85 17.97
CA SER A 434 33.10 -22.01 17.47
C SER A 434 33.68 -20.72 16.88
N THR A 435 32.83 -19.84 16.36
CA THR A 435 33.22 -18.52 15.81
C THR A 435 33.22 -17.39 16.85
N GLY A 436 32.99 -17.69 18.14
CA GLY A 436 32.96 -16.69 19.22
C GLY A 436 31.65 -15.89 19.32
N ASN A 437 30.62 -16.27 18.56
CA ASN A 437 29.31 -15.61 18.57
C ASN A 437 28.40 -16.17 19.69
N ARG A 438 27.48 -15.35 20.19
CA ARG A 438 26.55 -15.73 21.26
C ARG A 438 25.48 -16.71 20.73
N PRO A 439 25.10 -17.73 21.52
CA PRO A 439 23.98 -18.62 21.21
C PRO A 439 22.62 -17.90 21.27
N PHE A 440 21.61 -18.45 20.58
CA PHE A 440 20.22 -18.00 20.71
C PHE A 440 19.66 -18.37 22.09
N LEU A 441 19.08 -17.40 22.80
CA LEU A 441 18.31 -17.63 24.03
C LEU A 441 16.83 -17.78 23.66
N LEU A 442 16.31 -19.01 23.70
CA LEU A 442 14.86 -19.24 23.66
C LEU A 442 14.33 -19.10 25.10
N THR A 443 13.74 -17.96 25.43
CA THR A 443 12.92 -17.82 26.65
C THR A 443 11.47 -18.21 26.35
N ASP A 444 10.79 -18.79 27.35
CA ASP A 444 9.42 -19.36 27.24
C ASP A 444 8.29 -18.34 26.90
N ALA A 445 8.63 -17.11 26.52
CA ALA A 445 7.66 -16.06 26.22
C ALA A 445 7.42 -15.95 24.71
N SER A 446 6.21 -16.32 24.27
CA SER A 446 5.64 -15.87 22.99
C SER A 446 5.87 -14.37 22.79
N PRO A 447 6.06 -13.87 21.55
CA PRO A 447 6.13 -12.44 21.30
C PRO A 447 4.72 -11.84 21.44
N SER A 448 4.35 -11.47 22.66
CA SER A 448 3.42 -10.36 22.89
C SER A 448 4.07 -9.07 22.35
N PRO A 449 3.28 -8.10 21.86
CA PRO A 449 3.81 -6.84 21.35
C PRO A 449 4.70 -6.19 22.41
N LEU A 450 5.94 -5.85 22.04
CA LEU A 450 6.85 -5.15 22.94
C LEU A 450 6.17 -3.85 23.43
N PRO A 451 6.03 -3.63 24.75
CA PRO A 451 5.60 -2.33 25.25
C PRO A 451 6.63 -1.26 24.84
N LYS A 452 6.14 -0.05 24.54
CA LYS A 452 6.98 1.10 24.19
C LYS A 452 8.04 1.31 25.27
N ILE A 453 9.30 1.39 24.84
CA ILE A 453 10.41 1.79 25.70
C ILE A 453 10.32 3.31 25.87
N GLU A 454 9.81 3.76 27.00
CA GLU A 454 10.16 5.09 27.54
C GLU A 454 11.57 4.97 28.13
N MET A 455 12.49 5.84 27.71
CA MET A 455 13.82 5.91 28.32
C MET A 455 13.78 6.86 29.52
N PRO A 456 14.05 6.40 30.75
CA PRO A 456 14.46 7.26 31.84
C PRO A 456 15.98 7.49 31.76
N ASP A 457 16.42 8.70 32.08
CA ASP A 457 17.84 9.06 32.18
C ASP A 457 18.62 8.05 33.04
N ALA A 458 19.82 7.70 32.58
CA ALA A 458 20.65 6.63 33.14
C ALA A 458 21.14 6.92 34.57
N PRO A 459 20.93 5.99 35.53
CA PRO A 459 21.77 5.87 36.71
C PRO A 459 22.85 4.80 36.44
N SER A 460 24.11 5.22 36.55
CA SER A 460 25.34 4.48 36.32
C SER A 460 25.63 3.36 37.35
N ARG A 461 24.81 2.30 37.42
CA ARG A 461 25.13 1.09 38.20
C ARG A 461 24.69 -0.20 37.51
N LEU A 462 25.60 -1.18 37.54
CA LEU A 462 25.47 -2.61 37.22
C LEU A 462 25.93 -3.08 35.82
N VAL A 463 27.21 -2.86 35.51
CA VAL A 463 28.00 -3.83 34.74
C VAL A 463 28.41 -4.94 35.71
N GLN A 464 27.52 -5.92 35.96
CA GLN A 464 27.93 -7.22 36.49
C GLN A 464 28.05 -8.16 35.30
N ALA A 465 29.27 -8.63 35.05
CA ALA A 465 29.55 -9.64 34.03
C ALA A 465 28.71 -10.90 34.32
N SER A 466 27.78 -11.24 33.42
CA SER A 466 27.08 -12.52 33.47
C SER A 466 28.11 -13.67 33.41
N PRO A 467 27.95 -14.75 34.20
CA PRO A 467 28.89 -15.85 34.22
C PRO A 467 29.06 -16.48 32.83
N ALA A 468 30.28 -16.91 32.52
CA ALA A 468 30.64 -17.54 31.26
C ALA A 468 29.70 -18.72 30.94
N TRP A 469 28.92 -18.57 29.87
CA TRP A 469 27.99 -19.58 29.41
C TRP A 469 28.76 -20.82 28.92
N LYS A 470 28.55 -21.97 29.57
CA LYS A 470 29.13 -23.27 29.17
C LYS A 470 28.14 -24.00 28.26
N TYR A 471 28.52 -24.22 27.01
CA TYR A 471 27.73 -24.93 26.02
C TYR A 471 27.96 -26.45 26.10
N ASP A 472 26.89 -27.22 26.25
CA ASP A 472 26.90 -28.69 26.12
C ASP A 472 25.92 -29.14 25.03
N ARG A 473 26.48 -29.80 24.00
CA ARG A 473 25.77 -30.29 22.82
C ARG A 473 24.63 -31.26 23.17
N LYS A 474 24.83 -32.15 24.17
CA LYS A 474 23.80 -33.13 24.55
C LYS A 474 22.63 -32.45 25.27
N THR A 475 22.93 -31.49 26.13
CA THR A 475 21.92 -30.70 26.85
C THR A 475 21.13 -29.79 25.90
N ALA A 476 21.79 -29.19 24.90
CA ALA A 476 21.15 -28.35 23.89
C ALA A 476 20.15 -29.16 23.04
N ALA A 477 20.54 -30.34 22.56
CA ALA A 477 19.67 -31.24 21.81
C ALA A 477 18.41 -31.63 22.61
N ALA A 478 18.57 -32.00 23.88
CA ALA A 478 17.45 -32.34 24.76
C ALA A 478 16.52 -31.14 25.03
N THR A 479 17.09 -29.95 25.17
CA THR A 479 16.34 -28.70 25.38
C THR A 479 15.50 -28.35 24.17
N TYR A 480 16.07 -28.39 22.97
CA TYR A 480 15.33 -28.15 21.73
C TYR A 480 14.28 -29.21 21.44
N ALA A 481 14.59 -30.49 21.67
CA ALA A 481 13.62 -31.57 21.53
C ALA A 481 12.40 -31.37 22.46
N LYS A 482 12.63 -30.88 23.68
CA LYS A 482 11.56 -30.55 24.63
C LYS A 482 10.77 -29.31 24.21
N ALA A 483 11.45 -28.22 23.85
CA ALA A 483 10.82 -26.95 23.47
C ALA A 483 9.92 -27.08 22.23
N PHE A 484 10.36 -27.86 21.24
CA PHE A 484 9.64 -28.02 19.96
C PHE A 484 8.84 -29.34 19.87
N ALA A 485 8.60 -29.99 21.01
CA ALA A 485 7.89 -31.28 21.06
C ALA A 485 6.47 -31.21 20.48
N LYS A 486 5.79 -30.06 20.52
CA LYS A 486 4.41 -29.88 20.01
C LYS A 486 4.32 -28.91 18.83
N SER A 487 5.44 -28.54 18.24
CA SER A 487 5.47 -27.54 17.17
C SER A 487 5.03 -28.11 15.82
N SER A 488 4.35 -27.28 15.03
CA SER A 488 3.96 -27.60 13.64
C SER A 488 5.14 -27.40 12.69
N ALA A 489 5.09 -28.06 11.52
CA ALA A 489 6.16 -27.92 10.52
C ALA A 489 6.44 -26.46 10.11
N PRO A 490 5.41 -25.57 9.96
CA PRO A 490 5.64 -24.15 9.69
C PRO A 490 6.41 -23.41 10.79
N ILE A 491 6.23 -23.77 12.06
CA ILE A 491 7.00 -23.20 13.18
C ILE A 491 8.47 -23.57 13.04
N LEU A 492 8.75 -24.85 12.77
CA LEU A 492 10.12 -25.35 12.59
C LEU A 492 10.81 -24.62 11.43
N ARG A 493 10.10 -24.36 10.32
CA ARG A 493 10.63 -23.60 9.17
C ARG A 493 11.07 -22.19 9.56
N ARG A 494 10.22 -21.44 10.27
CA ARG A 494 10.52 -20.06 10.68
C ARG A 494 11.78 -20.02 11.55
N VAL A 495 11.84 -20.86 12.58
CA VAL A 495 12.98 -20.91 13.50
C VAL A 495 14.26 -21.35 12.78
N LEU A 496 14.16 -22.28 11.83
CA LEU A 496 15.31 -22.73 11.05
C LEU A 496 15.85 -21.62 10.14
N VAL A 497 14.97 -20.80 9.55
CA VAL A 497 15.38 -19.64 8.74
C VAL A 497 16.14 -18.64 9.59
N GLU A 498 15.58 -18.24 10.73
CA GLU A 498 16.23 -17.31 11.67
C GLU A 498 17.61 -17.84 12.13
N ALA A 499 17.71 -19.15 12.40
CA ALA A 499 18.97 -19.77 12.80
C ALA A 499 20.02 -19.79 11.67
N VAL A 500 19.62 -20.10 10.44
CA VAL A 500 20.52 -20.11 9.27
C VAL A 500 20.99 -18.70 8.95
N GLU A 501 20.11 -17.70 8.99
CA GLU A 501 20.47 -16.29 8.75
C GLU A 501 21.51 -15.81 9.75
N ALA A 502 21.26 -16.01 11.04
CA ALA A 502 22.22 -15.62 12.06
C ALA A 502 23.53 -16.42 11.97
N ARG A 503 23.53 -17.66 11.44
CA ARG A 503 24.76 -18.38 11.12
C ARG A 503 25.56 -17.70 10.01
N VAL A 504 24.88 -17.28 8.95
CA VAL A 504 25.49 -16.58 7.81
C VAL A 504 26.03 -15.22 8.24
N ASP A 505 25.28 -14.47 9.05
CA ASP A 505 25.70 -13.16 9.56
C ASP A 505 26.82 -13.26 10.60
N GLY A 506 27.00 -14.43 11.22
CA GLY A 506 28.10 -14.72 12.14
C GLY A 506 29.47 -14.89 11.48
N PHE A 507 29.55 -14.96 10.14
CA PHE A 507 30.84 -15.04 9.45
C PHE A 507 31.49 -13.66 9.26
N PRO A 508 32.83 -13.57 9.18
CA PRO A 508 33.54 -12.29 8.98
C PRO A 508 33.16 -11.54 7.70
N GLY A 509 32.57 -12.24 6.71
CA GLY A 509 32.05 -11.65 5.48
C GLY A 509 31.69 -12.70 4.42
N PRO A 510 30.92 -12.31 3.39
CA PRO A 510 30.39 -13.21 2.36
C PRO A 510 31.41 -13.68 1.31
N ALA A 511 32.66 -13.20 1.41
CA ALA A 511 33.79 -13.67 0.62
C ALA A 511 34.83 -14.44 1.47
N SER A 512 34.49 -14.75 2.74
CA SER A 512 35.41 -15.46 3.62
C SER A 512 35.58 -16.93 3.18
N PRO A 513 36.79 -17.53 3.33
CA PRO A 513 37.01 -18.95 3.02
C PRO A 513 36.13 -19.86 3.88
N GLU A 514 35.98 -19.52 5.17
CA GLU A 514 35.17 -20.25 6.15
C GLU A 514 33.69 -20.32 5.74
N PHE A 515 33.14 -19.23 5.20
CA PHE A 515 31.76 -19.20 4.71
C PHE A 515 31.59 -20.11 3.48
N GLY A 516 32.55 -20.11 2.56
CA GLY A 516 32.53 -20.96 1.37
C GLY A 516 32.66 -22.45 1.70
N GLU A 517 33.48 -22.81 2.68
CA GLU A 517 33.62 -24.19 3.17
C GLU A 517 32.34 -24.66 3.86
N TRP A 518 31.80 -23.86 4.79
CA TRP A 518 30.54 -24.16 5.46
C TRP A 518 29.39 -24.36 4.46
N TYR A 519 29.29 -23.49 3.45
CA TYR A 519 28.29 -23.62 2.39
C TYR A 519 28.44 -24.95 1.65
N ALA A 520 29.65 -25.28 1.22
CA ALA A 520 29.93 -26.47 0.43
C ALA A 520 29.63 -27.77 1.18
N GLU A 521 30.02 -27.84 2.46
CA GLU A 521 29.72 -28.98 3.33
C GLU A 521 28.22 -29.11 3.58
N SER A 522 27.55 -27.99 3.87
CA SER A 522 26.11 -27.97 4.13
C SER A 522 25.31 -28.41 2.91
N ALA A 523 25.65 -27.91 1.71
CA ALA A 523 24.99 -28.25 0.46
C ALA A 523 25.17 -29.74 0.09
N ALA A 524 26.40 -30.26 0.19
CA ALA A 524 26.71 -31.65 -0.06
C ALA A 524 26.00 -32.60 0.91
N ARG A 525 25.94 -32.22 2.20
CA ARG A 525 25.24 -32.99 3.23
C ARG A 525 23.74 -33.04 2.97
N LEU A 526 23.10 -31.91 2.65
CA LEU A 526 21.67 -31.87 2.35
C LEU A 526 21.33 -32.60 1.04
N ALA A 527 22.26 -32.66 0.07
CA ALA A 527 22.11 -33.50 -1.13
C ALA A 527 22.05 -35.01 -0.82
N ASN A 528 22.61 -35.45 0.31
CA ASN A 528 22.51 -36.85 0.75
C ASN A 528 21.15 -37.21 1.35
N ALA A 529 20.25 -36.24 1.57
CA ALA A 529 18.89 -36.49 2.08
C ALA A 529 17.94 -37.12 1.04
N GLY A 530 18.38 -37.34 -0.20
CA GLY A 530 17.57 -37.96 -1.25
C GLY A 530 16.44 -37.06 -1.79
N VAL A 531 16.56 -35.75 -1.60
CA VAL A 531 15.57 -34.76 -2.01
C VAL A 531 15.97 -34.16 -3.34
N ASP A 532 14.99 -33.99 -4.23
CA ASP A 532 15.22 -33.29 -5.49
C ASP A 532 15.18 -31.75 -5.30
N PHE A 533 16.31 -31.11 -5.58
CA PHE A 533 16.47 -29.65 -5.59
C PHE A 533 16.27 -29.03 -6.98
N GLY A 534 15.70 -29.79 -7.92
CA GLY A 534 15.34 -29.37 -9.27
C GLY A 534 16.44 -29.69 -10.29
N MET A 535 17.38 -28.77 -10.48
CA MET A 535 18.43 -28.93 -11.50
C MET A 535 19.43 -30.03 -11.11
N PRO A 536 19.91 -30.87 -12.05
CA PRO A 536 20.89 -31.94 -11.77
C PRO A 536 22.13 -31.45 -11.04
N GLU A 537 22.59 -30.24 -11.35
CA GLU A 537 23.73 -29.56 -10.72
C GLU A 537 23.52 -29.31 -9.22
N ARG A 538 22.28 -29.07 -8.79
CA ARG A 538 21.94 -28.83 -7.38
C ARG A 538 21.89 -30.12 -6.57
N ASN A 539 21.77 -31.28 -7.22
CA ASN A 539 21.70 -32.59 -6.59
C ASN A 539 23.08 -33.29 -6.46
N ARG A 540 24.16 -32.61 -6.86
CA ARG A 540 25.54 -33.09 -6.68
C ARG A 540 25.85 -33.32 -5.20
N LYS A 541 26.65 -34.34 -4.91
CA LYS A 541 27.01 -34.75 -3.53
C LYS A 541 28.44 -34.36 -3.15
N GLU A 542 29.23 -33.89 -4.12
CA GLU A 542 30.62 -33.52 -3.91
C GLU A 542 30.73 -32.09 -3.36
N ALA A 543 31.30 -31.93 -2.16
CA ALA A 543 31.54 -30.60 -1.58
C ALA A 543 32.46 -29.73 -2.47
N ALA A 544 33.43 -30.35 -3.16
CA ALA A 544 34.31 -29.67 -4.09
C ALA A 544 33.55 -28.93 -5.22
N TYR A 545 32.41 -29.46 -5.67
CA TYR A 545 31.58 -28.83 -6.68
C TYR A 545 30.97 -27.51 -6.17
N PHE A 546 30.38 -27.54 -4.97
CA PHE A 546 29.80 -26.35 -4.35
C PHE A 546 30.86 -25.31 -3.98
N ARG A 547 32.06 -25.74 -3.60
CA ARG A 547 33.20 -24.85 -3.35
C ARG A 547 33.60 -24.11 -4.63
N ALA A 548 33.75 -24.82 -5.74
CA ALA A 548 34.06 -24.22 -7.04
C ALA A 548 32.97 -23.26 -7.51
N MET A 549 31.69 -23.59 -7.28
CA MET A 549 30.56 -22.71 -7.59
C MET A 549 30.61 -21.42 -6.78
N TYR A 550 30.87 -21.50 -5.47
CA TYR A 550 31.03 -20.33 -4.61
C TYR A 550 32.19 -19.44 -5.06
N ASP A 551 33.36 -20.02 -5.37
CA ASP A 551 34.52 -19.26 -5.83
C ASP A 551 34.26 -18.53 -7.16
N GLY A 552 33.46 -19.14 -8.05
CA GLY A 552 32.97 -18.49 -9.26
C GLY A 552 32.04 -17.31 -8.98
N LEU A 553 31.16 -17.42 -7.98
CA LEU A 553 30.24 -16.35 -7.58
C LEU A 553 30.99 -15.17 -6.96
N VAL A 554 31.94 -15.44 -6.06
CA VAL A 554 32.78 -14.40 -5.42
C VAL A 554 33.57 -13.60 -6.45
N LYS A 555 34.03 -14.24 -7.54
CA LYS A 555 34.78 -13.56 -8.62
C LYS A 555 33.90 -12.73 -9.56
N SER A 556 32.62 -13.04 -9.68
CA SER A 556 31.73 -12.48 -10.71
C SER A 556 30.69 -11.49 -10.20
N ARG A 557 30.48 -11.39 -8.88
CA ARG A 557 29.38 -10.62 -8.28
C ARG A 557 29.81 -9.78 -7.09
N SER A 558 28.95 -8.83 -6.73
CA SER A 558 29.13 -8.02 -5.52
C SER A 558 28.99 -8.87 -4.24
N PRO A 559 29.67 -8.51 -3.14
CA PRO A 559 29.58 -9.25 -1.87
C PRO A 559 28.14 -9.43 -1.35
N ALA A 560 27.28 -8.43 -1.54
CA ALA A 560 25.86 -8.49 -1.17
C ALA A 560 25.08 -9.51 -2.03
N GLU A 561 25.30 -9.52 -3.34
CA GLU A 561 24.66 -10.50 -4.22
C GLU A 561 25.11 -11.93 -3.93
N VAL A 562 26.38 -12.11 -3.56
CA VAL A 562 26.91 -13.42 -3.16
C VAL A 562 26.23 -13.90 -1.88
N ARG A 563 26.12 -13.03 -0.87
CA ARG A 563 25.40 -13.34 0.39
C ARG A 563 23.97 -13.79 0.09
N ASP A 564 23.18 -12.96 -0.58
CA ASP A 564 21.76 -13.20 -0.83
C ASP A 564 21.53 -14.48 -1.64
N ARG A 565 22.40 -14.73 -2.64
CA ARG A 565 22.30 -15.93 -3.48
C ARG A 565 22.61 -17.20 -2.71
N ILE A 566 23.67 -17.19 -1.90
CA ILE A 566 24.09 -18.35 -1.12
C ILE A 566 23.11 -18.62 0.01
N LEU A 567 22.66 -17.58 0.71
CA LEU A 567 21.66 -17.69 1.76
C LEU A 567 20.35 -18.26 1.23
N TRP A 568 19.86 -17.78 0.08
CA TRP A 568 18.70 -18.37 -0.60
C TRP A 568 18.88 -19.85 -0.91
N GLU A 569 20.01 -20.24 -1.50
CA GLU A 569 20.28 -21.65 -1.83
C GLU A 569 20.33 -22.54 -0.57
N CYS A 570 20.91 -22.05 0.52
CA CYS A 570 20.90 -22.74 1.81
C CYS A 570 19.47 -22.91 2.33
N LEU A 571 18.71 -21.83 2.46
CA LEU A 571 17.35 -21.84 3.00
C LEU A 571 16.44 -22.74 2.15
N ASN A 572 16.54 -22.67 0.83
CA ASN A 572 15.79 -23.54 -0.08
C ASN A 572 16.07 -25.03 0.22
N ARG A 573 17.34 -25.41 0.39
CA ARG A 573 17.71 -26.81 0.69
C ARG A 573 17.16 -27.27 2.04
N TYR A 574 17.37 -26.47 3.08
CA TYR A 574 16.91 -26.76 4.44
C TYR A 574 15.40 -26.99 4.50
N LEU A 575 14.64 -26.06 3.92
CA LEU A 575 13.19 -26.11 3.93
C LEU A 575 12.65 -27.26 3.09
N ARG A 576 13.26 -27.57 1.94
CA ARG A 576 12.87 -28.72 1.10
C ARG A 576 13.10 -30.06 1.80
N VAL A 577 14.23 -30.24 2.47
CA VAL A 577 14.49 -31.47 3.25
C VAL A 577 13.48 -31.62 4.38
N LEU A 578 13.22 -30.55 5.12
CA LEU A 578 12.22 -30.57 6.18
C LEU A 578 10.81 -30.93 5.64
N ASN A 579 10.44 -30.39 4.48
CA ASN A 579 9.16 -30.68 3.83
C ASN A 579 9.05 -32.13 3.38
N HIS A 580 10.11 -32.66 2.77
CA HIS A 580 10.16 -34.05 2.32
C HIS A 580 10.02 -35.03 3.50
N LEU A 581 10.72 -34.76 4.61
CA LEU A 581 10.65 -35.57 5.81
C LEU A 581 9.28 -35.51 6.51
N ASP A 582 8.61 -34.35 6.49
CA ASP A 582 7.26 -34.22 7.04
C ASP A 582 6.23 -34.93 6.15
N ALA A 583 6.32 -34.78 4.82
CA ALA A 583 5.39 -35.39 3.87
C ALA A 583 5.46 -36.93 3.86
N ASN A 584 6.65 -37.52 3.67
CA ASN A 584 6.83 -38.97 3.57
C ASN A 584 6.41 -39.71 4.84
N SER A 585 6.55 -39.07 6.01
CA SER A 585 6.17 -39.67 7.28
C SER A 585 4.65 -39.72 7.47
N LYS A 586 3.91 -38.74 6.92
CA LYS A 586 2.44 -38.71 6.94
C LYS A 586 1.87 -39.77 6.01
N GLU A 587 2.49 -39.96 4.85
CA GLU A 587 2.13 -40.98 3.86
C GLU A 587 2.38 -42.42 4.34
N LYS A 588 3.35 -42.64 5.25
CA LYS A 588 3.57 -43.94 5.89
C LYS A 588 2.68 -44.20 7.12
N SER A 589 1.89 -43.22 7.56
CA SER A 589 1.05 -43.28 8.77
C SER A 589 -0.45 -43.28 8.50
N GLY A 590 -0.86 -43.08 7.24
CA GLY A 590 -2.22 -43.31 6.75
C GLY A 590 -2.26 -44.59 5.94
#